data_AF-A0A5C7P1T1-F1
#
_entry.id   AF-A0A5C7P1T1-F1
#
_cell.length_a   1.000
_cell.length_b   1.000
_cell.length_c   1.000
_cell.angle_alpha   90.00
_cell.angle_beta   90.00
_cell.angle_gamma   90.00
#
_symmetry.space_group_name_H-M   'P 1'
#
loop_
_entity.id
_entity.type
_entity.pdbx_description
1 polymer ?
#
loop_
_entity_poly.entity_id
_entity_poly.type
_entity_poly.pdbx_seq_one_letter_code
_entity_poly.pdbx_strand_id
1 'polypeptide(L)'
;MGEPEPPMTPGAWTIPSQVLTEFYDDSAVLLDTETLEYLELDDTAAAMWRAISSTETAEAALDQLLALYEAPRDVVAADLQRLADWLVEAGYLMAAGAPSATEIPRPTAPSNTGDGGAGSAPPADLRDAYIELLMRSLCGVTQASLPIPTAQQPLAHLGHRAHGTDLPPHAMTMIGLQRMRNIRDLVATVLAEDIPGDLMECGVWRGGATIFMRGLLRAYGVQERSVWVADSFVGLPSTKTDEFPLDQEWTPMTGALAVPLETVRRNFAVFDLLDEQVKFLPGWFADTLPGAPIEQIAVLRLDGDLQESTWSALEALYDRVAPGGFVIIDDYVFESCRQAVEDFRLERGIDDPIQHADWTGVWWRKGA
;
A
#
# COMPACT_ATOMS: atom_id res chain seq x y z
N MET A 1 51.84 -7.17 8.61
CA MET A 1 51.46 -6.22 9.67
C MET A 1 50.25 -5.50 9.13
N GLY A 2 49.06 -6.01 9.44
CA GLY A 2 47.80 -5.34 9.10
C GLY A 2 47.61 -4.17 10.08
N GLU A 3 47.14 -3.04 9.57
CA GLU A 3 46.77 -1.90 10.40
C GLU A 3 45.67 -2.32 11.40
N PRO A 4 45.73 -1.85 12.66
CA PRO A 4 44.64 -2.10 13.59
C PRO A 4 43.40 -1.30 13.15
N GLU A 5 42.26 -1.98 13.05
CA GLU A 5 40.95 -1.32 12.97
C GLU A 5 40.78 -0.33 14.13
N PRO A 6 40.12 0.82 13.91
CA PRO A 6 39.97 1.81 14.96
C PRO A 6 39.14 1.22 16.10
N PRO A 7 39.48 1.51 17.37
CA PRO A 7 38.72 1.04 18.51
C PRO A 7 37.29 1.61 18.44
N MET A 8 36.28 0.77 18.69
CA MET A 8 34.93 1.25 18.96
C MET A 8 35.02 2.30 20.07
N THR A 9 34.52 3.49 19.79
CA THR A 9 34.46 4.56 20.80
C THR A 9 33.18 4.33 21.60
N PRO A 10 33.23 4.14 22.93
CA PRO A 10 32.02 3.86 23.71
C PRO A 10 31.23 5.15 23.89
N GLY A 11 30.29 5.42 22.97
CA GLY A 11 29.31 6.48 23.11
C GLY A 11 28.05 5.91 23.76
N ALA A 12 27.70 6.38 24.97
CA ALA A 12 26.40 6.05 25.57
C ALA A 12 25.30 6.74 24.75
N TRP A 13 24.37 5.95 24.22
CA TRP A 13 23.18 6.48 23.58
C TRP A 13 22.20 6.99 24.63
N THR A 14 21.52 8.10 24.36
CA THR A 14 20.47 8.63 25.24
C THR A 14 19.16 8.68 24.48
N ILE A 15 18.08 8.18 25.08
CA ILE A 15 16.74 8.27 24.51
C ILE A 15 16.17 9.67 24.82
N PRO A 16 15.77 10.47 23.81
CA PRO A 16 15.11 11.74 24.04
C PRO A 16 13.85 11.59 24.89
N SER A 17 13.56 12.54 25.78
CA SER A 17 12.41 12.46 26.68
C SER A 17 11.05 12.45 25.98
N GLN A 18 10.99 12.96 24.74
CA GLN A 18 9.78 12.97 23.92
C GLN A 18 9.48 11.63 23.24
N VAL A 19 10.44 10.69 23.23
CA VAL A 19 10.26 9.36 22.64
C VAL A 19 9.63 8.44 23.68
N LEU A 20 8.38 8.03 23.42
CA LEU A 20 7.71 6.99 24.17
C LEU A 20 7.92 5.62 23.51
N THR A 21 7.91 4.55 24.31
CA THR A 21 8.02 3.18 23.81
C THR A 21 6.92 2.33 24.40
N GLU A 22 6.23 1.56 23.55
CA GLU A 22 5.33 0.49 23.95
C GLU A 22 5.81 -0.84 23.35
N PHE A 23 5.84 -1.92 24.14
CA PHE A 23 6.27 -3.24 23.68
C PHE A 23 5.07 -4.18 23.49
N TYR A 24 5.08 -4.98 22.42
CA TYR A 24 4.02 -5.94 22.09
C TYR A 24 4.63 -7.30 21.81
N ASP A 25 4.52 -8.25 22.75
CA ASP A 25 5.14 -9.58 22.69
C ASP A 25 6.60 -9.53 22.19
N ASP A 26 6.82 -9.68 20.88
CA ASP A 26 8.13 -9.65 20.25
C ASP A 26 8.50 -8.28 19.64
N SER A 27 7.56 -7.40 19.29
CA SER A 27 7.80 -6.10 18.65
C SER A 27 7.76 -4.90 19.62
N ALA A 28 8.04 -3.70 19.11
CA ALA A 28 7.89 -2.44 19.85
C ALA A 28 7.43 -1.30 18.95
N VAL A 29 6.79 -0.29 19.51
CA VAL A 29 6.47 0.98 18.83
C VAL A 29 7.13 2.12 19.58
N LEU A 30 7.91 2.93 18.87
CA LEU A 30 8.43 4.20 19.34
C LEU A 30 7.51 5.31 18.86
N LEU A 31 7.16 6.26 19.71
CA LEU A 31 6.34 7.43 19.37
C LEU A 31 7.10 8.69 19.76
N ASP A 32 7.41 9.54 18.78
CA ASP A 32 7.84 10.91 19.06
C ASP A 32 6.60 11.75 19.38
N THR A 33 6.50 12.22 20.62
CA THR A 33 5.34 12.98 21.11
C THR A 33 5.29 14.43 20.62
N GLU A 34 6.38 14.94 20.02
CA GLU A 34 6.43 16.29 19.45
C GLU A 34 6.02 16.29 17.97
N THR A 35 6.50 15.33 17.18
CA THR A 35 6.15 15.19 15.76
C THR A 35 4.89 14.35 15.54
N LEU A 36 4.51 13.53 16.53
CA LEU A 36 3.48 12.48 16.44
C LEU A 36 3.81 11.40 15.40
N GLU A 37 5.06 11.32 14.99
CA GLU A 37 5.56 10.21 14.17
C GLU A 37 5.79 9.00 15.06
N TYR A 38 5.48 7.83 14.53
CA TYR A 38 5.74 6.57 15.21
C TYR A 38 6.55 5.65 14.32
N LEU A 39 7.38 4.83 14.96
CA LEU A 39 8.26 3.87 14.36
C LEU A 39 8.00 2.51 14.97
N GLU A 40 7.59 1.55 14.14
CA GLU A 40 7.44 0.16 14.56
C GLU A 40 8.77 -0.58 14.39
N LEU A 41 9.17 -1.26 15.45
CA LEU A 41 10.35 -2.11 15.52
C LEU A 41 9.90 -3.57 15.45
N ASP A 42 10.45 -4.32 14.50
CA ASP A 42 10.28 -5.77 14.42
C ASP A 42 10.89 -6.50 15.63
N ASP A 43 10.81 -7.82 15.66
CA ASP A 43 11.27 -8.64 16.79
C ASP A 43 12.73 -8.37 17.19
N THR A 44 13.58 -8.24 16.18
CA THR A 44 15.02 -8.06 16.31
C THR A 44 15.36 -6.64 16.73
N ALA A 45 14.75 -5.64 16.08
CA ALA A 45 14.90 -4.25 16.44
C ALA A 45 14.36 -3.97 17.86
N ALA A 46 13.24 -4.58 18.24
CA ALA A 46 12.67 -4.45 19.57
C ALA A 46 13.58 -5.05 20.64
N ALA A 47 14.22 -6.20 20.38
CA ALA A 47 15.22 -6.77 21.27
C ALA A 47 16.46 -5.86 21.44
N MET A 48 16.96 -5.28 20.34
CA MET A 48 18.06 -4.32 20.37
C MET A 48 17.66 -3.03 21.11
N TRP A 49 16.47 -2.51 20.87
CA TRP A 49 15.94 -1.35 21.58
C TRP A 49 15.73 -1.62 23.07
N ARG A 50 15.29 -2.83 23.47
CA ARG A 50 15.26 -3.24 24.89
C ARG A 50 16.65 -3.22 25.50
N ALA A 51 17.66 -3.74 24.81
CA ALA A 51 19.03 -3.74 25.28
C ALA A 51 19.59 -2.31 25.44
N ILE A 52 19.33 -1.43 24.47
CA ILE A 52 19.71 -0.01 24.52
C ILE A 52 18.99 0.71 25.68
N SER A 53 17.68 0.51 25.84
CA SER A 53 16.87 1.20 26.85
C SER A 53 17.07 0.69 28.28
N SER A 54 17.58 -0.53 28.46
CA SER A 54 17.80 -1.13 29.78
C SER A 54 19.25 -1.17 30.24
N THR A 55 20.20 -0.70 29.43
CA THR A 55 21.63 -0.71 29.77
C THR A 55 22.26 0.67 29.64
N GLU A 56 23.33 0.91 30.42
CA GLU A 56 24.02 2.21 30.43
C GLU A 56 25.12 2.33 29.37
N THR A 57 25.53 1.22 28.75
CA THR A 57 26.65 1.20 27.80
C THR A 57 26.37 0.29 26.61
N ALA A 58 26.91 0.66 25.45
CA ALA A 58 26.81 -0.14 24.23
C ALA A 58 27.36 -1.57 24.40
N GLU A 59 28.42 -1.74 25.20
CA GLU A 59 29.01 -3.04 25.49
C GLU A 59 28.05 -3.93 26.30
N ALA A 60 27.34 -3.35 27.28
CA ALA A 60 26.34 -4.08 28.06
C ALA A 60 25.11 -4.46 27.21
N ALA A 61 24.67 -3.57 26.31
CA ALA A 61 23.62 -3.88 25.34
C ALA A 61 24.02 -5.05 24.42
N LEU A 62 25.27 -5.03 23.92
CA LEU A 62 25.83 -6.09 23.09
C LEU A 62 25.89 -7.43 23.83
N ASP A 63 26.37 -7.44 25.07
CA ASP A 63 26.44 -8.66 25.88
C ASP A 63 25.04 -9.24 26.16
N GLN A 64 24.02 -8.39 26.36
CA GLN A 64 22.64 -8.84 26.50
C GLN A 64 22.10 -9.46 25.21
N LEU A 65 22.42 -8.90 24.04
CA LEU A 65 21.99 -9.44 22.75
C LEU A 65 22.69 -10.76 22.41
N LEU A 66 23.96 -10.92 22.77
CA LEU A 66 24.69 -12.17 22.58
C LEU A 66 24.19 -13.32 23.45
N ALA A 67 23.46 -13.01 24.53
CA ALA A 67 22.76 -14.01 25.32
C ALA A 67 21.42 -14.45 24.68
N LEU A 68 20.87 -13.66 23.75
CA LEU A 68 19.59 -13.90 23.08
C LEU A 68 19.76 -14.55 21.71
N TYR A 69 20.84 -14.23 20.98
CA TYR A 69 21.06 -14.67 19.60
C TYR A 69 22.29 -15.58 19.47
N GLU A 70 22.15 -16.71 18.76
CA GLU A 70 23.26 -17.56 18.35
C GLU A 70 23.95 -16.98 17.09
N ALA A 71 24.67 -15.86 17.26
CA ALA A 71 25.38 -15.18 16.17
C ALA A 71 26.80 -14.73 16.59
N PRO A 72 27.74 -14.57 15.64
CA PRO A 72 29.08 -14.03 15.93
C PRO A 72 29.02 -12.61 16.53
N ARG A 73 29.91 -12.32 17.51
CA ARG A 73 29.95 -11.02 18.22
C ARG A 73 30.10 -9.82 17.29
N ASP A 74 30.94 -9.95 16.27
CA ASP A 74 31.18 -8.93 15.26
C ASP A 74 29.92 -8.60 14.45
N VAL A 75 29.10 -9.61 14.14
CA VAL A 75 27.82 -9.42 13.43
C VAL A 75 26.82 -8.68 14.31
N VAL A 76 26.63 -9.14 15.55
CA VAL A 76 25.67 -8.51 16.49
C VAL A 76 26.09 -7.08 16.83
N ALA A 77 27.39 -6.82 16.99
CA ALA A 77 27.91 -5.49 17.24
C ALA A 77 27.67 -4.55 16.04
N ALA A 78 27.92 -5.03 14.82
CA ALA A 78 27.70 -4.25 13.61
C ALA A 78 26.24 -3.90 13.39
N ASP A 79 25.32 -4.83 13.66
CA ASP A 79 23.88 -4.60 13.49
C ASP A 79 23.32 -3.69 14.60
N LEU A 80 23.77 -3.86 15.86
CA LEU A 80 23.43 -2.95 16.95
C LEU A 80 23.88 -1.51 16.65
N GLN A 81 25.12 -1.34 16.19
CA GLN A 81 25.64 -0.02 15.83
C GLN A 81 24.87 0.59 14.65
N ARG A 82 24.53 -0.21 13.63
CA ARG A 82 23.78 0.26 12.46
C ARG A 82 22.38 0.74 12.85
N LEU A 83 21.69 -0.01 13.71
CA LEU A 83 20.38 0.40 14.24
C LEU A 83 20.52 1.69 15.05
N ALA A 84 21.52 1.78 15.92
CA ALA A 84 21.70 2.96 16.76
C ALA A 84 22.03 4.22 15.94
N ASP A 85 22.91 4.12 14.94
CA ASP A 85 23.22 5.23 14.04
C ASP A 85 21.98 5.71 13.28
N TRP A 86 21.17 4.77 12.80
CA TRP A 86 19.92 5.08 12.12
C TRP A 86 18.88 5.73 13.04
N LEU A 87 18.73 5.25 14.28
CA LEU A 87 17.85 5.86 15.26
C LEU A 87 18.33 7.25 15.68
N VAL A 88 19.65 7.52 15.65
CA VAL A 88 20.21 8.85 15.85
C VAL A 88 19.86 9.78 14.69
N GLU A 89 20.00 9.32 13.46
CA GLU A 89 19.61 10.09 12.28
C GLU A 89 18.10 10.38 12.25
N ALA A 90 17.29 9.41 12.64
CA ALA A 90 15.83 9.53 12.72
C ALA A 90 15.33 10.30 13.96
N GLY A 91 16.23 10.72 14.86
CA GLY A 91 15.88 11.51 16.04
C GLY A 91 15.28 10.73 17.23
N TYR A 92 15.20 9.39 17.14
CA TYR A 92 14.72 8.53 18.22
C TYR A 92 15.79 8.21 19.27
N LEU A 93 17.06 8.52 18.97
CA LEU A 93 18.21 8.31 19.84
C LEU A 93 19.16 9.51 19.74
N MET A 94 19.92 9.80 20.78
CA MET A 94 20.96 10.83 20.75
C MET A 94 22.34 10.21 20.96
N ALA A 95 23.28 10.54 20.08
CA ALA A 95 24.68 10.26 20.31
C ALA A 95 25.24 11.16 21.42
N ALA A 96 26.15 10.63 22.24
CA ALA A 96 26.79 11.38 23.32
C ALA A 96 27.45 12.67 22.79
N GLY A 97 26.95 13.84 23.24
CA GLY A 97 27.55 15.15 22.98
C GLY A 97 26.91 16.01 21.88
N ALA A 98 25.78 15.62 21.29
CA ALA A 98 25.06 16.47 20.33
C ALA A 98 24.24 17.58 21.03
N PRO A 99 24.25 18.84 20.54
CA PRO A 99 23.36 19.87 21.06
C PRO A 99 21.91 19.59 20.66
N SER A 100 20.99 19.79 21.60
CA SER A 100 19.53 19.74 21.39
C SER A 100 19.13 20.64 20.21
N ALA A 101 18.44 20.05 19.24
CA ALA A 101 17.98 20.75 18.04
C ALA A 101 16.92 21.81 18.39
N THR A 102 17.01 22.93 17.67
CA THR A 102 16.28 24.17 17.92
C THR A 102 14.83 24.08 17.41
N GLU A 103 13.90 24.67 18.17
CA GLU A 103 12.46 24.73 17.87
C GLU A 103 12.18 25.19 16.42
N ILE A 104 11.49 24.34 15.65
CA ILE A 104 10.86 24.72 14.39
C ILE A 104 9.50 25.37 14.72
N PRO A 105 9.18 26.58 14.20
CA PRO A 105 7.92 27.24 14.55
C PRO A 105 6.69 26.44 14.07
N ARG A 106 5.78 26.13 14.99
CA ARG A 106 4.47 25.50 14.70
C ARG A 106 3.56 26.45 13.92
N PRO A 107 2.86 25.99 12.86
CA PRO A 107 1.72 26.71 12.33
C PRO A 107 0.54 26.65 13.32
N THR A 108 -0.12 27.78 13.54
CA THR A 108 -1.32 27.86 14.40
C THR A 108 -2.49 27.14 13.74
N ALA A 109 -3.09 26.20 14.47
CA ALA A 109 -4.29 25.48 14.03
C ALA A 109 -5.45 26.46 13.70
N PRO A 110 -6.10 26.33 12.54
CA PRO A 110 -7.36 27.04 12.32
C PRO A 110 -8.44 26.47 13.22
N SER A 111 -9.24 27.35 13.80
CA SER A 111 -10.39 27.00 14.64
C SER A 111 -11.47 26.34 13.78
N ASN A 112 -11.56 25.01 13.80
CA ASN A 112 -12.69 24.29 13.21
C ASN A 112 -13.92 24.38 14.14
N THR A 113 -14.63 25.49 14.05
CA THR A 113 -16.05 25.57 14.39
C THR A 113 -16.83 25.65 13.08
N GLY A 114 -17.18 24.49 12.51
CA GLY A 114 -17.88 24.40 11.24
C GLY A 114 -18.95 23.32 11.27
N ASP A 115 -20.15 23.73 11.65
CA ASP A 115 -21.42 23.02 11.49
C ASP A 115 -21.54 22.42 10.07
N GLY A 116 -21.64 21.10 10.00
CA GLY A 116 -21.65 20.32 8.76
C GLY A 116 -22.98 20.45 8.01
N GLY A 117 -23.09 21.50 7.20
CA GLY A 117 -24.10 21.58 6.14
C GLY A 117 -23.78 20.56 5.04
N ALA A 118 -24.69 19.63 4.79
CA ALA A 118 -24.58 18.63 3.74
C ALA A 118 -24.49 19.29 2.34
N GLY A 119 -23.46 18.93 1.56
CA GLY A 119 -23.50 19.03 0.10
C GLY A 119 -22.40 19.83 -0.62
N SER A 120 -21.42 20.45 0.06
CA SER A 120 -20.31 21.13 -0.63
C SER A 120 -18.98 20.41 -0.40
N ALA A 121 -18.23 20.14 -1.48
CA ALA A 121 -16.87 19.61 -1.40
C ALA A 121 -15.99 20.51 -0.52
N PRO A 122 -15.06 19.95 0.27
CA PRO A 122 -14.15 20.74 1.09
C PRO A 122 -13.27 21.66 0.22
N PRO A 123 -12.69 22.73 0.79
CA PRO A 123 -11.68 23.54 0.11
C PRO A 123 -10.60 22.67 -0.55
N ALA A 124 -10.16 23.04 -1.76
CA ALA A 124 -9.27 22.22 -2.58
C ALA A 124 -8.03 21.71 -1.81
N ASP A 125 -7.41 22.56 -1.01
CA ASP A 125 -6.24 22.20 -0.20
C ASP A 125 -6.52 21.09 0.82
N LEU A 126 -7.71 21.09 1.46
CA LEU A 126 -8.11 20.05 2.41
C LEU A 126 -8.50 18.76 1.70
N ARG A 127 -9.15 18.86 0.54
CA ARG A 127 -9.47 17.71 -0.30
C ARG A 127 -8.21 16.98 -0.74
N ASP A 128 -7.24 17.73 -1.25
CA ASP A 128 -6.01 17.18 -1.80
C ASP A 128 -5.15 16.58 -0.67
N ALA A 129 -5.13 17.21 0.51
CA ALA A 129 -4.50 16.66 1.71
C ALA A 129 -5.17 15.33 2.16
N TYR A 130 -6.50 15.26 2.16
CA TYR A 130 -7.23 14.02 2.46
C TYR A 130 -6.89 12.91 1.47
N ILE A 131 -6.92 13.21 0.17
CA ILE A 131 -6.62 12.22 -0.89
C ILE A 131 -5.19 11.69 -0.74
N GLU A 132 -4.21 12.57 -0.51
CA GLU A 132 -2.82 12.19 -0.33
C GLU A 132 -2.63 11.34 0.93
N LEU A 133 -3.23 11.74 2.06
CA LEU A 133 -3.14 11.00 3.32
C LEU A 133 -3.79 9.61 3.21
N LEU A 134 -4.98 9.54 2.61
CA LEU A 134 -5.69 8.28 2.38
C LEU A 134 -4.86 7.34 1.52
N MET A 135 -4.34 7.82 0.39
CA MET A 135 -3.48 7.05 -0.50
C MET A 135 -2.27 6.48 0.24
N ARG A 136 -1.53 7.33 0.96
CA ARG A 136 -0.36 6.89 1.73
C ARG A 136 -0.74 5.89 2.82
N SER A 137 -1.88 6.06 3.47
CA SER A 137 -2.34 5.16 4.54
C SER A 137 -2.68 3.77 4.00
N LEU A 138 -3.38 3.71 2.86
CA LEU A 138 -3.75 2.45 2.23
C LEU A 138 -2.53 1.70 1.70
N CYS A 139 -1.55 2.42 1.19
CA CYS A 139 -0.24 1.88 0.82
C CYS A 139 0.67 1.60 2.02
N GLY A 140 0.25 1.80 3.28
CA GLY A 140 1.11 1.57 4.45
C GLY A 140 2.40 2.38 4.41
N VAL A 141 2.32 3.63 3.92
CA VAL A 141 3.42 4.61 3.87
C VAL A 141 3.32 5.59 5.04
N THR A 142 2.12 5.78 5.61
CA THR A 142 1.96 6.50 6.90
C THR A 142 2.32 5.65 8.11
N GLN A 143 2.26 4.32 7.94
CA GLN A 143 2.90 3.37 8.84
C GLN A 143 4.35 3.29 8.38
N ALA A 144 5.28 3.96 9.07
CA ALA A 144 6.69 3.72 8.84
C ALA A 144 7.08 2.34 9.40
N SER A 145 6.55 1.27 8.81
CA SER A 145 7.11 -0.07 8.91
C SER A 145 8.30 -0.11 7.95
N LEU A 146 9.40 0.51 8.37
CA LEU A 146 10.71 0.36 7.74
C LEU A 146 11.37 -0.85 8.42
N PRO A 147 11.53 -2.02 7.76
CA PRO A 147 12.41 -3.05 8.30
C PRO A 147 13.83 -2.50 8.39
N ILE A 148 14.61 -2.98 9.37
CA ILE A 148 16.01 -2.57 9.57
C ILE A 148 16.78 -2.79 8.25
N PRO A 149 17.51 -1.79 7.73
CA PRO A 149 18.41 -2.00 6.60
C PRO A 149 19.48 -3.06 6.94
N THR A 150 19.37 -4.24 6.36
CA THR A 150 20.45 -5.25 6.41
C THR A 150 21.38 -5.04 5.21
N ALA A 151 22.59 -5.60 5.27
CA ALA A 151 23.50 -5.63 4.11
C ALA A 151 22.89 -6.34 2.88
N GLN A 152 21.78 -7.07 3.07
CA GLN A 152 21.04 -7.79 2.04
C GLN A 152 19.76 -7.06 1.58
N GLN A 153 19.22 -6.13 2.38
CA GLN A 153 18.05 -5.30 2.04
C GLN A 153 18.21 -3.85 2.55
N PRO A 154 18.88 -2.98 1.78
CA PRO A 154 19.11 -1.59 2.16
C PRO A 154 17.96 -0.70 1.68
N LEU A 155 17.18 -0.05 2.57
CA LEU A 155 16.21 1.05 2.31
C LEU A 155 15.26 0.93 1.08
N ALA A 156 15.22 -0.23 0.43
CA ALA A 156 14.60 -0.43 -0.86
C ALA A 156 13.08 -0.45 -0.77
N HIS A 157 12.53 -0.68 0.44
CA HIS A 157 11.10 -0.82 0.71
C HIS A 157 10.27 0.42 0.36
N LEU A 158 10.78 1.66 0.53
CA LEU A 158 10.04 2.85 0.08
C LEU A 158 10.01 2.97 -1.45
N GLY A 159 11.10 2.61 -2.13
CA GLY A 159 11.14 2.49 -3.59
C GLY A 159 10.19 1.40 -4.07
N HIS A 160 10.24 0.23 -3.44
CA HIS A 160 9.36 -0.89 -3.74
C HIS A 160 7.89 -0.55 -3.50
N ARG A 161 7.54 0.13 -2.41
CA ARG A 161 6.17 0.57 -2.13
C ARG A 161 5.70 1.69 -3.04
N ALA A 162 6.59 2.60 -3.43
CA ALA A 162 6.25 3.63 -4.41
C ALA A 162 5.88 3.02 -5.77
N HIS A 163 6.56 1.93 -6.15
CA HIS A 163 6.37 1.22 -7.42
C HIS A 163 5.50 -0.04 -7.32
N GLY A 164 5.03 -0.42 -6.12
CA GLY A 164 4.22 -1.61 -5.87
C GLY A 164 4.91 -2.92 -6.28
N THR A 165 6.20 -3.05 -5.97
CA THR A 165 6.99 -4.26 -6.27
C THR A 165 7.18 -5.15 -5.03
N ASP A 166 6.46 -4.89 -3.94
CA ASP A 166 6.51 -5.66 -2.70
C ASP A 166 5.13 -6.19 -2.29
N LEU A 167 5.11 -7.22 -1.45
CA LEU A 167 3.88 -7.73 -0.83
C LEU A 167 3.79 -7.20 0.62
N PRO A 168 2.98 -6.18 0.89
CA PRO A 168 2.96 -5.55 2.20
C PRO A 168 2.31 -6.43 3.28
N PRO A 169 2.95 -6.62 4.44
CA PRO A 169 2.39 -7.45 5.52
C PRO A 169 1.09 -6.87 6.07
N HIS A 170 0.97 -5.54 6.16
CA HIS A 170 -0.17 -4.87 6.81
C HIS A 170 -0.91 -3.84 5.94
N ALA A 171 -0.32 -3.37 4.84
CA ALA A 171 -0.99 -2.40 3.98
C ALA A 171 -2.26 -3.01 3.33
N MET A 172 -3.22 -2.15 2.98
CA MET A 172 -4.50 -2.58 2.41
C MET A 172 -4.46 -2.70 0.87
N THR A 173 -3.37 -2.27 0.24
CA THR A 173 -3.10 -2.48 -1.17
C THR A 173 -1.60 -2.73 -1.41
N MET A 174 -1.28 -3.52 -2.43
CA MET A 174 0.08 -3.80 -2.88
C MET A 174 0.47 -3.05 -4.16
N ILE A 175 -0.46 -2.29 -4.74
CA ILE A 175 -0.29 -1.69 -6.07
C ILE A 175 0.68 -0.50 -6.08
N GLY A 176 1.02 -0.02 -4.88
CA GLY A 176 1.94 1.10 -4.69
C GLY A 176 1.40 2.47 -5.06
N LEU A 177 2.20 3.50 -4.76
CA LEU A 177 1.77 4.90 -4.90
C LEU A 177 1.56 5.32 -6.36
N GLN A 178 2.34 4.78 -7.30
CA GLN A 178 2.27 5.17 -8.71
C GLN A 178 0.94 4.74 -9.35
N ARG A 179 0.51 3.49 -9.16
CA ARG A 179 -0.80 3.02 -9.62
C ARG A 179 -1.96 3.66 -8.85
N MET A 180 -1.81 3.96 -7.56
CA MET A 180 -2.82 4.74 -6.83
C MET A 180 -2.99 6.16 -7.40
N ARG A 181 -1.90 6.86 -7.75
CA ARG A 181 -1.97 8.16 -8.43
C ARG A 181 -2.62 8.04 -9.81
N ASN A 182 -2.35 6.96 -10.55
CA ASN A 182 -3.03 6.69 -11.81
C ASN A 182 -4.56 6.58 -11.60
N ILE A 183 -5.02 5.80 -10.62
CA ILE A 183 -6.45 5.73 -10.27
C ILE A 183 -7.01 7.12 -9.94
N ARG A 184 -6.31 7.91 -9.11
CA ARG A 184 -6.70 9.29 -8.79
C ARG A 184 -6.90 10.14 -10.04
N ASP A 185 -5.92 10.14 -10.94
CA ASP A 185 -5.89 11.00 -12.11
C ASP A 185 -6.98 10.61 -13.13
N LEU A 186 -7.20 9.30 -13.32
CA LEU A 186 -8.24 8.78 -14.20
C LEU A 186 -9.65 9.05 -13.65
N VAL A 187 -9.87 8.86 -12.35
CA VAL A 187 -11.14 9.22 -11.69
C VAL A 187 -11.37 10.72 -11.74
N ALA A 188 -10.35 11.54 -11.48
CA ALA A 188 -10.47 13.00 -11.60
C ALA A 188 -10.85 13.43 -13.03
N THR A 189 -10.30 12.76 -14.04
CA THR A 189 -10.65 12.99 -15.45
C THR A 189 -12.09 12.60 -15.75
N VAL A 190 -12.54 11.42 -15.29
CA VAL A 190 -13.93 10.97 -15.41
C VAL A 190 -14.91 11.98 -14.82
N LEU A 191 -14.57 12.54 -13.66
CA LEU A 191 -15.40 13.53 -12.99
C LEU A 191 -15.37 14.89 -13.69
N ALA A 192 -14.20 15.32 -14.19
CA ALA A 192 -14.05 16.61 -14.88
C ALA A 192 -14.72 16.64 -16.26
N GLU A 193 -14.78 15.48 -16.94
CA GLU A 193 -15.38 15.33 -18.26
C GLU A 193 -16.81 14.74 -18.23
N ASP A 194 -17.41 14.60 -17.04
CA ASP A 194 -18.77 14.06 -16.83
C ASP A 194 -19.02 12.70 -17.51
N ILE A 195 -18.01 11.83 -17.55
CA ILE A 195 -18.09 10.51 -18.19
C ILE A 195 -18.99 9.61 -17.34
N PRO A 196 -20.10 9.05 -17.84
CA PRO A 196 -21.06 8.33 -17.02
C PRO A 196 -20.54 6.96 -16.56
N GLY A 197 -21.11 6.45 -15.47
CA GLY A 197 -20.87 5.10 -14.98
C GLY A 197 -20.15 4.99 -13.63
N ASP A 198 -20.13 3.78 -13.10
CA ASP A 198 -19.55 3.46 -11.80
C ASP A 198 -18.02 3.25 -11.89
N LEU A 199 -17.39 3.11 -10.72
CA LEU A 199 -16.00 2.68 -10.60
C LEU A 199 -15.98 1.20 -10.24
N MET A 200 -15.08 0.41 -10.82
CA MET A 200 -15.04 -1.03 -10.57
C MET A 200 -13.61 -1.57 -10.54
N GLU A 201 -13.39 -2.53 -9.64
CA GLU A 201 -12.18 -3.32 -9.56
C GLU A 201 -12.52 -4.82 -9.53
N CYS A 202 -11.82 -5.60 -10.36
CA CYS A 202 -11.89 -7.06 -10.41
C CYS A 202 -10.57 -7.62 -9.89
N GLY A 203 -10.59 -8.14 -8.66
CA GLY A 203 -9.42 -8.56 -7.90
C GLY A 203 -8.98 -7.43 -6.97
N VAL A 204 -9.38 -7.53 -5.71
CA VAL A 204 -9.31 -6.40 -4.75
C VAL A 204 -8.38 -6.70 -3.58
N TRP A 205 -8.04 -7.97 -3.33
CA TRP A 205 -7.26 -8.41 -2.18
C TRP A 205 -7.82 -7.85 -0.86
N ARG A 206 -7.10 -6.93 -0.20
CA ARG A 206 -7.52 -6.27 1.06
C ARG A 206 -8.43 -5.05 0.83
N GLY A 207 -8.71 -4.69 -0.42
CA GLY A 207 -9.66 -3.65 -0.83
C GLY A 207 -9.09 -2.24 -0.91
N GLY A 208 -7.78 -2.04 -0.75
CA GLY A 208 -7.21 -0.70 -0.62
C GLY A 208 -7.47 0.21 -1.82
N ALA A 209 -7.42 -0.30 -3.04
CA ALA A 209 -7.69 0.49 -4.24
C ALA A 209 -9.17 0.86 -4.38
N THR A 210 -10.11 -0.04 -4.09
CA THR A 210 -11.54 0.28 -4.03
C THR A 210 -11.92 1.20 -2.85
N ILE A 211 -11.27 1.08 -1.69
CA ILE A 211 -11.40 2.06 -0.60
C ILE A 211 -10.95 3.44 -1.08
N PHE A 212 -9.85 3.50 -1.84
CA PHE A 212 -9.36 4.75 -2.40
C PHE A 212 -10.33 5.35 -3.43
N MET A 213 -10.87 4.54 -4.36
CA MET A 213 -11.91 4.98 -5.29
C MET A 213 -13.13 5.56 -4.56
N ARG A 214 -13.59 4.90 -3.49
CA ARG A 214 -14.71 5.40 -2.67
C ARG A 214 -14.34 6.70 -1.97
N GLY A 215 -13.13 6.80 -1.43
CA GLY A 215 -12.59 8.01 -0.82
C GLY A 215 -12.54 9.19 -1.80
N LEU A 216 -12.12 8.96 -3.05
CA LEU A 216 -12.15 9.97 -4.11
C LEU A 216 -13.57 10.48 -4.34
N LEU A 217 -14.56 9.61 -4.52
CA LEU A 217 -15.96 10.02 -4.67
C LEU A 217 -16.43 10.88 -3.48
N ARG A 218 -16.07 10.50 -2.24
CA ARG A 218 -16.40 11.31 -1.04
C ARG A 218 -15.72 12.66 -1.05
N ALA A 219 -14.44 12.72 -1.41
CA ALA A 219 -13.62 13.93 -1.45
C ALA A 219 -14.17 14.95 -2.46
N TYR A 220 -14.74 14.48 -3.57
CA TYR A 220 -15.40 15.30 -4.58
C TYR A 220 -16.90 15.52 -4.33
N GLY A 221 -17.48 14.92 -3.28
CA GLY A 221 -18.91 15.05 -2.95
C GLY A 221 -19.86 14.32 -3.91
N VAL A 222 -19.37 13.29 -4.61
CA VAL A 222 -20.12 12.54 -5.63
C VAL A 222 -20.97 11.45 -4.98
N GLN A 223 -22.29 11.52 -5.16
CA GLN A 223 -23.26 10.57 -4.57
C GLN A 223 -23.89 9.62 -5.61
N GLU A 224 -23.85 9.97 -6.90
CA GLU A 224 -24.56 9.26 -7.97
C GLU A 224 -23.79 8.07 -8.56
N ARG A 225 -22.58 7.76 -8.05
CA ARG A 225 -21.72 6.67 -8.55
C ARG A 225 -21.46 5.67 -7.45
N SER A 226 -21.45 4.39 -7.80
CA SER A 226 -21.02 3.31 -6.92
C SER A 226 -19.57 2.90 -7.18
N VAL A 227 -18.98 2.23 -6.18
CA VAL A 227 -17.73 1.48 -6.31
C VAL A 227 -18.06 0.00 -6.19
N TRP A 228 -17.77 -0.75 -7.26
CA TRP A 228 -17.96 -2.19 -7.32
C TRP A 228 -16.67 -2.92 -6.94
N VAL A 229 -16.81 -3.83 -5.97
CA VAL A 229 -15.73 -4.60 -5.34
C VAL A 229 -15.96 -6.07 -5.71
N ALA A 230 -15.34 -6.53 -6.81
CA ALA A 230 -15.50 -7.89 -7.31
C ALA A 230 -14.27 -8.74 -7.01
N ASP A 231 -14.47 -9.83 -6.27
CA ASP A 231 -13.40 -10.75 -5.86
C ASP A 231 -14.01 -12.11 -5.48
N SER A 232 -13.20 -13.16 -5.52
CA SER A 232 -13.58 -14.46 -4.95
C SER A 232 -13.70 -14.40 -3.42
N PHE A 233 -12.94 -13.50 -2.79
CA PHE A 233 -12.69 -13.39 -1.36
C PHE A 233 -12.10 -14.66 -0.72
N VAL A 234 -11.57 -15.56 -1.55
CA VAL A 234 -10.95 -16.82 -1.17
C VAL A 234 -9.59 -17.04 -1.87
N GLY A 235 -9.08 -16.02 -2.56
CA GLY A 235 -7.82 -16.04 -3.29
C GLY A 235 -7.97 -16.49 -4.75
N LEU A 236 -6.85 -16.86 -5.37
CA LEU A 236 -6.82 -17.28 -6.77
C LEU A 236 -7.54 -18.63 -6.99
N PRO A 237 -8.23 -18.82 -8.14
CA PRO A 237 -8.83 -20.11 -8.49
C PRO A 237 -7.76 -21.18 -8.69
N SER A 238 -8.17 -22.45 -8.60
CA SER A 238 -7.35 -23.55 -9.11
C SER A 238 -7.20 -23.39 -10.62
N THR A 239 -5.96 -23.38 -11.11
CA THR A 239 -5.63 -23.08 -12.50
C THR A 239 -6.19 -24.16 -13.44
N LYS A 240 -6.93 -23.76 -14.48
CA LYS A 240 -7.41 -24.67 -15.54
C LYS A 240 -6.30 -24.90 -16.55
N THR A 241 -5.32 -25.69 -16.15
CA THR A 241 -4.05 -25.86 -16.86
C THR A 241 -4.16 -26.35 -18.31
N ASP A 242 -5.27 -27.00 -18.67
CA ASP A 242 -5.55 -27.48 -20.03
C ASP A 242 -6.12 -26.38 -20.96
N GLU A 243 -6.80 -25.38 -20.38
CA GLU A 243 -7.42 -24.25 -21.11
C GLU A 243 -6.50 -23.03 -21.13
N PHE A 244 -5.81 -22.77 -20.01
CA PHE A 244 -4.90 -21.64 -19.81
C PHE A 244 -3.55 -22.13 -19.27
N PRO A 245 -2.66 -22.62 -20.16
CA PRO A 245 -1.42 -23.27 -19.74
C PRO A 245 -0.44 -22.31 -19.04
N LEU A 246 -0.49 -21.00 -19.35
CA LEU A 246 0.36 -19.97 -18.73
C LEU A 246 0.00 -19.71 -17.25
N ASP A 247 -1.22 -20.03 -16.83
CA ASP A 247 -1.66 -19.79 -15.45
C ASP A 247 -1.02 -20.79 -14.46
N GLN A 248 -0.37 -21.86 -14.95
CA GLN A 248 0.32 -22.85 -14.12
C GLN A 248 1.34 -22.24 -13.16
N GLU A 249 1.97 -21.13 -13.53
CA GLU A 249 2.99 -20.43 -12.74
C GLU A 249 2.45 -19.86 -11.42
N TRP A 250 1.13 -19.63 -11.32
CA TRP A 250 0.46 -19.07 -10.14
C TRP A 250 -0.04 -20.12 -9.15
N THR A 251 -0.02 -21.39 -9.53
CA THR A 251 -0.48 -22.52 -8.69
C THR A 251 0.12 -22.51 -7.27
N PRO A 252 1.42 -22.19 -7.06
CA PRO A 252 2.01 -22.15 -5.71
C PRO A 252 1.49 -21.02 -4.80
N MET A 253 0.86 -19.98 -5.37
CA MET A 253 0.31 -18.83 -4.62
C MET A 253 -1.17 -18.99 -4.26
N THR A 254 -1.81 -20.09 -4.67
CA THR A 254 -3.20 -20.40 -4.33
C THR A 254 -3.39 -20.42 -2.80
N GLY A 255 -4.21 -19.50 -2.30
CA GLY A 255 -4.51 -19.31 -0.87
C GLY A 255 -3.66 -18.27 -0.12
N ALA A 256 -2.46 -17.92 -0.58
CA ALA A 256 -1.62 -16.89 0.07
C ALA A 256 -2.22 -15.47 -0.05
N LEU A 257 -3.04 -15.26 -1.08
CA LEU A 257 -3.75 -14.00 -1.36
C LEU A 257 -5.21 -14.00 -0.87
N ALA A 258 -5.64 -15.04 -0.16
CA ALA A 258 -7.03 -15.16 0.28
C ALA A 258 -7.37 -14.14 1.38
N VAL A 259 -8.28 -13.21 1.08
CA VAL A 259 -8.81 -12.25 2.04
C VAL A 259 -10.34 -12.36 2.10
N PRO A 260 -10.92 -12.79 3.25
CA PRO A 260 -12.37 -12.92 3.39
C PRO A 260 -13.11 -11.59 3.20
N LEU A 261 -14.32 -11.66 2.63
CA LEU A 261 -15.20 -10.50 2.40
C LEU A 261 -15.39 -9.63 3.65
N GLU A 262 -15.57 -10.27 4.81
CA GLU A 262 -15.74 -9.56 6.08
C GLU A 262 -14.51 -8.75 6.48
N THR A 263 -13.31 -9.22 6.14
CA THR A 263 -12.07 -8.45 6.32
C THR A 263 -12.06 -7.23 5.43
N VAL A 264 -12.45 -7.37 4.16
CA VAL A 264 -12.53 -6.24 3.22
C VAL A 264 -13.57 -5.22 3.70
N ARG A 265 -14.76 -5.66 4.12
CA ARG A 265 -15.79 -4.79 4.72
C ARG A 265 -15.27 -4.02 5.93
N ARG A 266 -14.57 -4.71 6.83
CA ARG A 266 -13.93 -4.09 8.00
C ARG A 266 -12.90 -3.04 7.59
N ASN A 267 -12.10 -3.31 6.55
CA ASN A 267 -11.12 -2.37 6.04
C ASN A 267 -11.78 -1.09 5.52
N PHE A 268 -12.89 -1.18 4.77
CA PHE A 268 -13.69 0.01 4.41
C PHE A 268 -14.20 0.77 5.64
N ALA A 269 -14.70 0.04 6.65
CA ALA A 269 -15.27 0.64 7.85
C ALA A 269 -14.23 1.42 8.68
N VAL A 270 -12.97 1.00 8.71
CA VAL A 270 -11.86 1.72 9.39
C VAL A 270 -11.71 3.15 8.88
N PHE A 271 -11.99 3.39 7.59
CA PHE A 271 -11.92 4.71 6.97
C PHE A 271 -13.27 5.44 6.95
N ASP A 272 -14.30 4.91 7.60
CA ASP A 272 -15.69 5.39 7.51
C ASP A 272 -16.24 5.39 6.07
N LEU A 273 -15.71 4.54 5.18
CA LEU A 273 -16.07 4.51 3.75
C LEU A 273 -16.96 3.31 3.37
N LEU A 274 -17.49 2.58 4.35
CA LEU A 274 -18.45 1.51 4.11
C LEU A 274 -19.89 2.06 4.13
N ASP A 275 -20.42 2.37 2.95
CA ASP A 275 -21.78 2.90 2.79
C ASP A 275 -22.51 2.31 1.57
N GLU A 276 -23.67 2.87 1.26
CA GLU A 276 -24.53 2.42 0.17
C GLU A 276 -23.93 2.58 -1.23
N GLN A 277 -22.88 3.39 -1.41
CA GLN A 277 -22.15 3.51 -2.68
C GLN A 277 -21.14 2.37 -2.85
N VAL A 278 -20.89 1.52 -1.85
CA VAL A 278 -20.00 0.36 -1.98
C VAL A 278 -20.81 -0.92 -2.22
N LYS A 279 -20.58 -1.56 -3.37
CA LYS A 279 -21.28 -2.77 -3.79
C LYS A 279 -20.29 -3.93 -3.95
N PHE A 280 -20.58 -5.07 -3.33
CA PHE A 280 -19.70 -6.24 -3.35
C PHE A 280 -20.25 -7.32 -4.28
N LEU A 281 -19.37 -7.94 -5.08
CA LEU A 281 -19.68 -9.08 -5.94
C LEU A 281 -18.80 -10.27 -5.54
N PRO A 282 -19.23 -11.06 -4.52
CA PRO A 282 -18.48 -12.22 -4.07
C PRO A 282 -18.65 -13.41 -5.00
N GLY A 283 -17.53 -13.92 -5.53
CA GLY A 283 -17.47 -15.12 -6.34
C GLY A 283 -16.47 -15.01 -7.48
N TRP A 284 -16.39 -16.05 -8.30
CA TRP A 284 -15.50 -16.06 -9.46
C TRP A 284 -16.00 -15.09 -10.53
N PHE A 285 -15.08 -14.51 -11.29
CA PHE A 285 -15.42 -13.50 -12.31
C PHE A 285 -16.35 -14.05 -13.38
N ALA A 286 -16.08 -15.27 -13.88
CA ALA A 286 -16.93 -15.94 -14.86
C ALA A 286 -18.37 -16.17 -14.38
N ASP A 287 -18.59 -16.31 -13.07
CA ASP A 287 -19.91 -16.57 -12.49
C ASP A 287 -20.66 -15.26 -12.17
N THR A 288 -19.93 -14.22 -11.75
CA THR A 288 -20.52 -13.03 -11.13
C THR A 288 -20.63 -11.84 -12.08
N LEU A 289 -19.63 -11.62 -12.94
CA LEU A 289 -19.55 -10.42 -13.79
C LEU A 289 -20.61 -10.38 -14.90
N PRO A 290 -20.93 -11.49 -15.61
CA PRO A 290 -21.95 -11.44 -16.66
C PRO A 290 -23.33 -11.00 -16.15
N GLY A 291 -23.70 -11.41 -14.94
CA GLY A 291 -24.98 -11.10 -14.30
C GLY A 291 -24.96 -9.87 -13.39
N ALA A 292 -23.83 -9.18 -13.25
CA ALA A 292 -23.71 -8.05 -12.33
C ALA A 292 -24.70 -6.92 -12.72
N PRO A 293 -25.45 -6.33 -11.79
CA PRO A 293 -26.43 -5.28 -12.08
C PRO A 293 -25.75 -3.91 -12.23
N ILE A 294 -24.84 -3.81 -13.20
CA ILE A 294 -24.04 -2.64 -13.51
C ILE A 294 -24.43 -2.16 -14.91
N GLU A 295 -24.90 -0.93 -15.02
CA GLU A 295 -25.35 -0.36 -16.29
C GLU A 295 -24.19 0.21 -17.12
N GLN A 296 -23.35 1.06 -16.50
CA GLN A 296 -22.19 1.67 -17.14
C GLN A 296 -21.01 1.75 -16.17
N ILE A 297 -19.80 1.69 -16.71
CA ILE A 297 -18.54 1.78 -15.96
C ILE A 297 -17.71 2.92 -16.53
N ALA A 298 -17.26 3.84 -15.69
CA ALA A 298 -16.39 4.93 -16.08
C ALA A 298 -14.90 4.58 -15.91
N VAL A 299 -14.57 3.78 -14.88
CA VAL A 299 -13.23 3.22 -14.68
C VAL A 299 -13.36 1.74 -14.34
N LEU A 300 -12.81 0.89 -15.20
CA LEU A 300 -12.71 -0.55 -15.00
C LEU A 300 -11.24 -0.90 -14.71
N ARG A 301 -10.94 -1.37 -13.51
CA ARG A 301 -9.61 -1.86 -13.13
C ARG A 301 -9.59 -3.38 -13.02
N LEU A 302 -8.69 -4.02 -13.75
CA LEU A 302 -8.48 -5.47 -13.76
C LEU A 302 -7.14 -5.79 -13.11
N ASP A 303 -7.17 -6.59 -12.04
CA ASP A 303 -6.04 -6.93 -11.18
C ASP A 303 -6.23 -8.37 -10.67
N GLY A 304 -6.37 -9.28 -11.64
CA GLY A 304 -6.77 -10.66 -11.42
C GLY A 304 -5.67 -11.67 -11.74
N ASP A 305 -4.47 -11.21 -12.07
CA ASP A 305 -3.23 -11.92 -12.46
C ASP A 305 -3.33 -12.86 -13.67
N LEU A 306 -4.34 -13.73 -13.67
CA LEU A 306 -4.52 -14.85 -14.56
C LEU A 306 -5.07 -14.45 -15.93
N GLN A 307 -4.73 -15.25 -16.94
CA GLN A 307 -5.30 -15.15 -18.28
C GLN A 307 -6.82 -15.32 -18.23
N GLU A 308 -7.31 -16.36 -17.54
CA GLU A 308 -8.75 -16.63 -17.38
C GLU A 308 -9.49 -15.45 -16.73
N SER A 309 -8.91 -14.90 -15.65
CA SER A 309 -9.48 -13.77 -14.91
C SER A 309 -9.59 -12.52 -15.79
N THR A 310 -8.51 -12.19 -16.48
CA THR A 310 -8.42 -11.02 -17.36
C THR A 310 -9.42 -11.14 -18.51
N TRP A 311 -9.45 -12.30 -19.18
CA TRP A 311 -10.37 -12.56 -20.27
C TRP A 311 -11.83 -12.48 -19.82
N SER A 312 -12.19 -13.18 -18.75
CA SER A 312 -13.57 -13.23 -18.23
C SER A 312 -14.08 -11.83 -17.88
N ALA A 313 -13.23 -10.99 -17.29
CA ALA A 313 -13.60 -9.63 -16.94
C ALA A 313 -13.75 -8.71 -18.16
N LEU A 314 -12.84 -8.78 -19.13
CA LEU A 314 -12.95 -8.02 -20.38
C LEU A 314 -14.20 -8.41 -21.16
N GLU A 315 -14.45 -9.71 -21.34
CA GLU A 315 -15.62 -10.23 -22.05
C GLU A 315 -16.94 -9.77 -21.41
N ALA A 316 -17.04 -9.81 -20.08
CA ALA A 316 -18.27 -9.47 -19.37
C ALA A 316 -18.52 -7.96 -19.23
N LEU A 317 -17.47 -7.15 -19.13
CA LEU A 317 -17.57 -5.75 -18.67
C LEU A 317 -17.14 -4.69 -19.68
N TYR A 318 -16.29 -5.02 -20.67
CA TYR A 318 -15.75 -4.00 -21.58
C TYR A 318 -16.84 -3.23 -22.33
N ASP A 319 -17.89 -3.93 -22.76
CA ASP A 319 -19.02 -3.33 -23.48
C ASP A 319 -19.82 -2.35 -22.59
N ARG A 320 -19.72 -2.47 -21.26
CA ARG A 320 -20.33 -1.56 -20.28
C ARG A 320 -19.46 -0.36 -19.94
N VAL A 321 -18.17 -0.38 -20.32
CA VAL A 321 -17.31 0.80 -20.17
C VAL A 321 -17.85 1.91 -21.07
N ALA A 322 -18.15 3.07 -20.49
CA ALA A 322 -18.68 4.20 -21.23
C ALA A 322 -17.64 4.71 -22.26
N PRO A 323 -18.09 5.25 -23.42
CA PRO A 323 -17.22 6.04 -24.29
C PRO A 323 -16.45 7.10 -23.51
N GLY A 324 -15.13 7.16 -23.72
CA GLY A 324 -14.24 8.02 -22.97
C GLY A 324 -13.84 7.50 -21.58
N GLY A 325 -14.47 6.43 -21.07
CA GLY A 325 -14.07 5.75 -19.84
C GLY A 325 -12.73 5.05 -19.96
N PHE A 326 -12.22 4.53 -18.85
CA PHE A 326 -10.88 3.95 -18.77
C PHE A 326 -10.90 2.48 -18.42
N VAL A 327 -10.02 1.72 -19.06
CA VAL A 327 -9.70 0.35 -18.67
C VAL A 327 -8.25 0.31 -18.20
N ILE A 328 -8.04 -0.17 -16.98
CA ILE A 328 -6.74 -0.30 -16.33
C ILE A 328 -6.44 -1.80 -16.21
N ILE A 329 -5.24 -2.20 -16.61
CA ILE A 329 -4.71 -3.56 -16.45
C ILE A 329 -3.50 -3.45 -15.53
N ASP A 330 -3.58 -4.06 -14.36
CA ASP A 330 -2.50 -3.96 -13.38
C ASP A 330 -1.29 -4.83 -13.71
N ASP A 331 -1.57 -5.95 -14.36
CA ASP A 331 -0.72 -7.14 -14.43
C ASP A 331 -0.09 -7.35 -15.82
N TYR A 332 -0.01 -6.29 -16.64
CA TYR A 332 0.38 -6.39 -18.05
C TYR A 332 1.82 -6.86 -18.28
N VAL A 333 2.66 -6.84 -17.23
CA VAL A 333 4.01 -7.44 -17.29
C VAL A 333 3.94 -8.96 -17.49
N PHE A 334 2.93 -9.62 -16.91
CA PHE A 334 2.78 -11.07 -17.00
C PHE A 334 2.28 -11.48 -18.38
N GLU A 335 2.91 -12.50 -18.95
CA GLU A 335 2.62 -12.95 -20.31
C GLU A 335 1.18 -13.45 -20.45
N SER A 336 0.66 -14.17 -19.44
CA SER A 336 -0.73 -14.64 -19.35
C SER A 336 -1.73 -13.49 -19.46
N CYS A 337 -1.58 -12.45 -18.64
CA CYS A 337 -2.44 -11.27 -18.64
C CYS A 337 -2.31 -10.49 -19.95
N ARG A 338 -1.08 -10.20 -20.39
CA ARG A 338 -0.82 -9.48 -21.64
C ARG A 338 -1.44 -10.16 -22.85
N GLN A 339 -1.31 -11.49 -22.95
CA GLN A 339 -1.90 -12.25 -24.05
C GLN A 339 -3.42 -12.12 -24.08
N ALA A 340 -4.11 -12.26 -22.93
CA ALA A 340 -5.55 -12.05 -22.86
C ALA A 340 -5.97 -10.64 -23.35
N VAL A 341 -5.23 -9.60 -22.95
CA VAL A 341 -5.50 -8.22 -23.36
C VAL A 341 -5.28 -8.04 -24.87
N GLU A 342 -4.16 -8.52 -25.40
CA GLU A 342 -3.81 -8.38 -26.81
C GLU A 342 -4.78 -9.16 -27.71
N ASP A 343 -5.13 -10.39 -27.35
CA ASP A 343 -6.08 -11.22 -28.09
C ASP A 343 -7.49 -10.60 -28.07
N PHE A 344 -7.97 -10.14 -26.90
CA PHE A 344 -9.27 -9.49 -26.78
C PHE A 344 -9.35 -8.22 -27.64
N ARG A 345 -8.31 -7.39 -27.58
CA ARG A 345 -8.24 -6.15 -28.37
C ARG A 345 -8.17 -6.44 -29.87
N LEU A 346 -7.42 -7.45 -30.28
CA LEU A 346 -7.35 -7.87 -31.67
C LEU A 346 -8.70 -8.38 -32.17
N GLU A 347 -9.37 -9.24 -31.39
CA GLU A 347 -10.69 -9.79 -31.73
C GLU A 347 -11.76 -8.70 -31.88
N ARG A 348 -11.73 -7.70 -30.99
CA ARG A 348 -12.70 -6.59 -30.97
C ARG A 348 -12.29 -5.41 -31.85
N GLY A 349 -11.11 -5.44 -32.49
CA GLY A 349 -10.60 -4.35 -33.32
C GLY A 349 -10.33 -3.06 -32.54
N ILE A 350 -9.86 -3.17 -31.29
CA ILE A 350 -9.59 -2.04 -30.40
C ILE A 350 -8.15 -1.54 -30.65
N ASP A 351 -8.02 -0.34 -31.21
CA ASP A 351 -6.75 0.33 -31.50
C ASP A 351 -6.45 1.51 -30.55
N ASP A 352 -7.28 1.72 -29.53
CA ASP A 352 -7.08 2.75 -28.49
C ASP A 352 -5.67 2.67 -27.87
N PRO A 353 -4.86 3.75 -27.86
CA PRO A 353 -3.48 3.68 -27.41
C PRO A 353 -3.32 3.22 -25.96
N ILE A 354 -2.47 2.22 -25.75
CA ILE A 354 -2.06 1.77 -24.42
C ILE A 354 -1.05 2.76 -23.83
N GLN A 355 -1.32 3.20 -22.60
CA GLN A 355 -0.50 4.08 -21.80
C GLN A 355 0.06 3.32 -20.61
N HIS A 356 1.31 3.58 -20.23
CA HIS A 356 1.92 2.96 -19.05
C HIS A 356 1.63 3.79 -17.79
N ALA A 357 1.10 3.14 -16.75
CA ALA A 357 1.04 3.71 -15.41
C ALA A 357 2.41 3.56 -14.72
N ASP A 358 3.01 2.37 -14.79
CA ASP A 358 4.34 2.05 -14.26
C ASP A 358 5.00 0.87 -15.01
N TRP A 359 5.78 0.05 -14.31
CA TRP A 359 6.50 -1.11 -14.86
C TRP A 359 5.59 -2.31 -15.18
N THR A 360 4.41 -2.39 -14.55
CA THR A 360 3.43 -3.48 -14.78
C THR A 360 2.08 -2.94 -15.24
N GLY A 361 1.61 -1.85 -14.64
CA GLY A 361 0.29 -1.32 -14.92
C GLY A 361 0.24 -0.55 -16.23
N VAL A 362 -0.77 -0.85 -17.04
CA VAL A 362 -1.13 -0.09 -18.24
C VAL A 362 -2.60 0.29 -18.22
N TRP A 363 -3.00 1.25 -19.05
CA TRP A 363 -4.39 1.61 -19.22
C TRP A 363 -4.64 2.15 -20.63
N TRP A 364 -5.90 2.14 -21.05
CA TRP A 364 -6.33 2.90 -22.23
C TRP A 364 -7.66 3.61 -21.96
N ARG A 365 -7.88 4.68 -22.72
CA ARG A 365 -9.16 5.38 -22.76
C ARG A 365 -9.99 4.77 -23.89
N LYS A 366 -11.19 4.29 -23.59
CA LYS A 366 -12.09 3.69 -24.58
C LYS A 366 -12.55 4.76 -25.57
N GLY A 367 -12.36 4.48 -26.86
CA GLY A 367 -12.86 5.31 -27.96
C GLY A 367 -14.38 5.45 -27.97
N ALA A 368 -14.87 6.37 -28.82
CA ALA A 368 -16.29 6.66 -28.99
C ALA A 368 -17.03 5.63 -29.86
#